data_AF-A0A7Y4SWL7-F1
#
_entry.id   AF-A0A7Y4SWL7-F1
#
_cell.length_a   1.000
_cell.length_b   1.000
_cell.length_c   1.000
_cell.angle_alpha   90.00
_cell.angle_beta   90.00
_cell.angle_gamma   90.00
#
_symmetry.space_group_name_H-M   'P 1'
#
loop_
_entity.id
_entity.type
_entity.pdbx_description
1 polymer ?
#
loop_
_entity_poly.entity_id
_entity_poly.type
_entity_poly.pdbx_seq_one_letter_code
_entity_poly.pdbx_strand_id
1 'polypeptide(L)'
;DKFGVSLCGVTLAGETLIAAGAADAAENKVGRVYVFSWTPGDVGEENVELLYTFEGDATGVGLGHMFLSFVGDLDADGTPDVYASDWQNNAKGPSTGRIEVYSGRAGKHLLTLTGEKPGDGFGIGTADVGDVDGDGHDDLLIGAWQNSEGAPAGGKCTLYSGKDGRPLDAWICTLANETFGFDTTGMGDVDGDGVLDYLITNAWSAVAGVQSGRAFVLAGTRHSAQPAAAPK
;
A
#
# COMPACT_ATOMS: atom_id res chain seq x y z
N ASP A 1 9.58 20.98 5.00
CA ASP A 1 8.61 20.03 4.43
C ASP A 1 8.89 18.55 4.76
N LYS A 2 10.01 18.21 5.44
CA LYS A 2 10.40 16.83 5.76
C LYS A 2 10.56 15.94 4.52
N PHE A 3 11.12 16.49 3.45
CA PHE A 3 11.48 15.73 2.26
C PHE A 3 12.40 14.55 2.60
N GLY A 4 12.13 13.38 1.99
CA GLY A 4 12.88 12.14 2.19
C GLY A 4 12.54 11.40 3.47
N VAL A 5 11.39 11.67 4.10
CA VAL A 5 10.95 10.96 5.32
C VAL A 5 10.61 9.49 5.05
N SER A 6 10.21 9.19 3.82
CA SER A 6 10.08 7.85 3.27
C SER A 6 10.70 7.82 1.87
N LEU A 7 11.24 6.66 1.48
CA LEU A 7 11.90 6.45 0.20
C LEU A 7 11.62 5.01 -0.28
N CYS A 8 11.33 4.88 -1.56
CA CYS A 8 11.32 3.59 -2.26
C CYS A 8 11.89 3.75 -3.67
N GLY A 9 12.23 2.64 -4.32
CA GLY A 9 12.65 2.66 -5.70
C GLY A 9 12.55 1.31 -6.37
N VAL A 10 12.46 1.33 -7.70
CA VAL A 10 12.42 0.14 -8.56
C VAL A 10 13.29 0.39 -9.79
N THR A 11 14.05 -0.62 -10.20
CA THR A 11 14.87 -0.55 -11.41
C THR A 11 14.25 -1.37 -12.53
N LEU A 12 13.97 -0.73 -13.66
CA LEU A 12 13.34 -1.30 -14.84
C LEU A 12 14.23 -1.02 -16.05
N ALA A 13 14.66 -2.07 -16.76
CA ALA A 13 15.43 -1.96 -18.00
C ALA A 13 16.67 -1.01 -17.93
N GLY A 14 17.28 -0.84 -16.75
CA GLY A 14 18.45 0.00 -16.53
C GLY A 14 18.16 1.44 -16.09
N GLU A 15 16.89 1.84 -15.99
CA GLU A 15 16.44 3.09 -15.39
C GLU A 15 15.84 2.80 -14.01
N THR A 16 16.06 3.68 -13.03
CA THR A 16 15.52 3.52 -11.68
C THR A 16 14.49 4.61 -11.41
N LEU A 17 13.28 4.22 -11.04
CA LEU A 17 12.32 5.14 -10.47
C LEU A 17 12.53 5.22 -8.96
N ILE A 18 12.49 6.42 -8.40
CA ILE A 18 12.63 6.69 -6.96
C ILE A 18 11.44 7.53 -6.53
N ALA A 19 10.73 7.12 -5.49
CA ALA A 19 9.71 7.96 -4.87
C ALA A 19 10.17 8.41 -3.48
N ALA A 20 9.95 9.69 -3.16
CA ALA A 20 10.31 10.31 -1.90
C ALA A 20 9.13 11.06 -1.28
N GLY A 21 8.79 10.72 -0.04
CA GLY A 21 7.75 11.41 0.73
C GLY A 21 8.24 12.70 1.38
N ALA A 22 7.35 13.68 1.50
CA ALA A 22 7.57 14.95 2.18
C ALA A 22 6.33 15.32 3.01
N ALA A 23 6.24 14.80 4.22
CA ALA A 23 5.01 14.82 5.02
C ALA A 23 4.52 16.23 5.42
N ASP A 24 5.42 17.19 5.60
CA ASP A 24 5.07 18.56 5.99
C ASP A 24 5.01 19.50 4.75
N ALA A 25 5.00 18.94 3.53
CA ALA A 25 4.84 19.70 2.29
C ALA A 25 3.38 20.10 2.04
N ALA A 26 3.19 20.97 1.04
CA ALA A 26 1.91 21.56 0.64
C ALA A 26 1.26 22.50 1.68
N GLU A 27 0.21 23.21 1.25
CA GLU A 27 -0.60 24.01 2.16
C GLU A 27 -1.27 23.09 3.19
N ASN A 28 -1.40 23.54 4.45
CA ASN A 28 -1.97 22.75 5.55
C ASN A 28 -1.23 21.44 5.90
N LYS A 29 -0.04 21.19 5.35
CA LYS A 29 0.79 20.00 5.64
C LYS A 29 0.09 18.69 5.30
N VAL A 30 -0.63 18.65 4.18
CA VAL A 30 -1.28 17.45 3.66
C VAL A 30 -0.27 16.45 3.06
N GLY A 31 0.99 16.86 2.89
CA GLY A 31 2.09 16.03 2.41
C GLY A 31 2.20 15.99 0.88
N ARG A 32 3.39 15.62 0.41
CA ARG A 32 3.66 15.36 -1.01
C ARG A 32 4.50 14.11 -1.20
N VAL A 33 4.35 13.49 -2.36
CA VAL A 33 5.25 12.47 -2.89
C VAL A 33 5.88 12.99 -4.18
N TYR A 34 7.19 12.88 -4.28
CA TYR A 34 7.95 13.22 -5.48
C TYR A 34 8.46 11.94 -6.13
N VAL A 35 8.30 11.81 -7.44
CA VAL A 35 8.81 10.67 -8.22
C VAL A 35 9.88 11.15 -9.17
N PHE A 36 11.03 10.49 -9.14
CA PHE A 36 12.18 10.80 -9.96
C PHE A 36 12.55 9.59 -10.82
N SER A 37 13.04 9.84 -12.04
CA SER A 37 13.89 8.86 -12.72
C SER A 37 15.35 9.10 -12.36
N TRP A 38 16.12 8.03 -12.30
CA TRP A 38 17.54 8.02 -12.08
C TRP A 38 18.22 7.01 -13.01
N THR A 39 19.18 7.49 -13.80
CA THR A 39 20.05 6.61 -14.60
C THR A 39 21.31 6.28 -13.80
N PRO A 40 21.65 5.00 -13.58
CA PRO A 40 22.84 4.59 -12.83
C PRO A 40 24.12 5.21 -13.38
N GLY A 41 24.87 5.89 -12.51
CA GLY A 41 26.08 6.64 -12.82
C GLY A 41 26.58 7.39 -11.59
N ASP A 42 27.54 8.31 -11.74
CA ASP A 42 27.88 9.23 -10.67
C ASP A 42 26.64 10.04 -10.26
N VAL A 43 26.47 10.27 -8.96
CA VAL A 43 25.33 11.03 -8.41
C VAL A 43 25.53 12.51 -8.75
N GLY A 44 25.09 12.90 -9.95
CA GLY A 44 25.02 14.27 -10.43
C GLY A 44 23.59 14.64 -10.82
N GLU A 45 23.25 15.93 -10.74
CA GLU A 45 21.92 16.46 -11.06
C GLU A 45 21.49 16.13 -12.51
N GLU A 46 22.46 15.89 -13.40
CA GLU A 46 22.23 15.48 -14.79
C GLU A 46 21.62 14.09 -14.95
N ASN A 47 21.70 13.23 -13.93
CA ASN A 47 21.23 11.85 -13.97
C ASN A 47 19.90 11.64 -13.23
N VAL A 48 19.32 12.71 -12.66
CA VAL A 48 18.06 12.66 -11.89
C VAL A 48 17.06 13.64 -12.49
N GLU A 49 15.89 13.15 -12.89
CA GLU A 49 14.80 13.97 -13.39
C GLU A 49 13.57 13.83 -12.50
N LEU A 50 12.97 14.95 -12.08
CA LEU A 50 11.68 14.94 -11.39
C LEU A 50 10.58 14.69 -12.43
N LEU A 51 9.91 13.54 -12.33
CA LEU A 51 8.82 13.16 -13.20
C LEU A 51 7.47 13.67 -12.69
N TYR A 52 7.16 13.39 -11.41
CA TYR A 52 5.84 13.66 -10.84
C TYR A 52 5.91 14.26 -9.45
N THR A 53 4.87 15.04 -9.12
CA THR A 53 4.60 15.50 -7.76
C THR A 53 3.13 15.21 -7.46
N PHE A 54 2.88 14.40 -6.44
CA PHE A 54 1.55 14.10 -5.93
C PHE A 54 1.35 14.85 -4.61
N GLU A 55 0.17 15.41 -4.41
CA GLU A 55 -0.17 16.20 -3.23
C GLU A 55 -1.36 15.56 -2.52
N GLY A 56 -1.28 15.46 -1.19
CA GLY A 56 -2.38 14.94 -0.38
C GLY A 56 -3.63 15.80 -0.49
N ASP A 57 -4.79 15.19 -0.36
CA ASP A 57 -6.07 15.92 -0.42
C ASP A 57 -6.34 16.77 0.85
N ALA A 58 -7.43 17.53 0.84
CA ALA A 58 -7.82 18.45 1.92
C ALA A 58 -8.07 17.81 3.30
N THR A 59 -8.18 16.49 3.37
CA THR A 59 -8.36 15.68 4.58
C THR A 59 -7.05 15.02 5.04
N GLY A 60 -5.97 15.23 4.30
CA GLY A 60 -4.64 14.69 4.56
C GLY A 60 -3.96 15.28 5.80
N VAL A 61 -3.05 14.49 6.35
CA VAL A 61 -2.19 14.78 7.51
C VAL A 61 -0.71 14.53 7.18
N GLY A 62 -0.43 13.89 6.02
CA GLY A 62 0.92 13.72 5.51
C GLY A 62 1.02 12.56 4.53
N LEU A 63 0.53 12.73 3.30
CA LEU A 63 0.69 11.75 2.23
C LEU A 63 2.17 11.38 2.04
N GLY A 64 2.45 10.08 2.01
CA GLY A 64 3.79 9.54 1.86
C GLY A 64 4.66 9.66 3.11
N HIS A 65 4.10 9.94 4.28
CA HIS A 65 4.91 10.12 5.50
C HIS A 65 5.70 8.88 5.93
N MET A 66 5.15 7.68 5.76
CA MET A 66 5.78 6.45 6.28
C MET A 66 5.72 5.29 5.29
N PHE A 67 4.54 4.95 4.78
CA PHE A 67 4.38 3.85 3.81
C PHE A 67 4.31 4.43 2.39
N LEU A 68 5.38 4.19 1.65
CA LEU A 68 5.58 4.59 0.26
C LEU A 68 6.27 3.43 -0.45
N SER A 69 5.70 2.93 -1.55
CA SER A 69 6.27 1.81 -2.31
C SER A 69 5.97 1.95 -3.79
N PHE A 70 6.80 1.33 -4.62
CA PHE A 70 6.32 0.83 -5.90
C PHE A 70 5.64 -0.51 -5.62
N VAL A 71 4.41 -0.67 -6.10
CA VAL A 71 3.62 -1.91 -6.06
C VAL A 71 3.49 -2.45 -7.48
N GLY A 72 2.80 -3.57 -7.69
CA GLY A 72 2.58 -4.16 -9.01
C GLY A 72 1.99 -3.20 -10.05
N ASP A 73 1.70 -3.72 -11.23
CA ASP A 73 1.15 -2.97 -12.36
C ASP A 73 -0.39 -2.97 -12.32
N LEU A 74 -0.98 -1.93 -11.72
CA LEU A 74 -2.42 -1.82 -11.50
C LEU A 74 -3.15 -1.26 -12.72
N ASP A 75 -2.46 -0.65 -13.68
CA ASP A 75 -3.04 -0.17 -14.94
C ASP A 75 -2.61 -0.95 -16.19
N ALA A 76 -1.88 -2.05 -15.99
CA ALA A 76 -1.42 -3.00 -17.00
C ALA A 76 -0.55 -2.35 -18.10
N ASP A 77 0.24 -1.34 -17.75
CA ASP A 77 1.08 -0.58 -18.68
C ASP A 77 2.54 -1.06 -18.78
N GLY A 78 2.90 -2.07 -18.00
CA GLY A 78 4.22 -2.68 -17.89
C GLY A 78 5.13 -2.05 -16.85
N THR A 79 4.62 -1.12 -16.03
CA THR A 79 5.40 -0.35 -15.04
C THR A 79 4.77 -0.47 -13.65
N PRO A 80 5.53 -0.87 -12.61
CA PRO A 80 5.10 -0.78 -11.21
C PRO A 80 4.55 0.60 -10.83
N ASP A 81 3.47 0.61 -10.06
CA ASP A 81 2.75 1.83 -9.68
C ASP A 81 3.12 2.36 -8.30
N VAL A 82 2.94 3.65 -8.07
CA VAL A 82 3.32 4.33 -6.83
C VAL A 82 2.17 4.26 -5.82
N TYR A 83 2.37 3.47 -4.76
CA TYR A 83 1.52 3.45 -3.59
C TYR A 83 1.98 4.50 -2.57
N ALA A 84 1.08 5.42 -2.19
CA ALA A 84 1.33 6.43 -1.17
C ALA A 84 0.26 6.36 -0.06
N SER A 85 0.71 6.19 1.18
CA SER A 85 -0.17 6.15 2.34
C SER A 85 -0.23 7.49 3.06
N ASP A 86 -1.43 7.83 3.52
CA ASP A 86 -1.69 8.74 4.63
C ASP A 86 -2.54 8.00 5.68
N TRP A 87 -1.89 7.17 6.48
CA TRP A 87 -2.55 6.35 7.49
C TRP A 87 -3.25 7.15 8.61
N GLN A 88 -2.97 8.46 8.71
CA GLN A 88 -3.62 9.36 9.65
C GLN A 88 -4.70 10.23 9.00
N ASN A 89 -4.95 10.06 7.70
CA ASN A 89 -5.94 10.81 6.94
C ASN A 89 -7.32 10.81 7.61
N ASN A 90 -8.01 11.94 7.49
CA ASN A 90 -9.23 12.24 8.23
C ASN A 90 -10.52 12.16 7.39
N ALA A 91 -10.49 11.60 6.18
CA ALA A 91 -11.62 11.61 5.23
C ALA A 91 -12.94 11.07 5.80
N LYS A 92 -12.89 10.11 6.73
CA LYS A 92 -14.07 9.58 7.45
C LYS A 92 -13.99 9.78 8.96
N GLY A 93 -13.19 10.76 9.39
CA GLY A 93 -12.91 11.08 10.79
C GLY A 93 -11.46 10.75 11.18
N PRO A 94 -11.05 11.12 12.41
CA PRO A 94 -9.66 11.12 12.83
C PRO A 94 -8.95 9.78 12.59
N SER A 95 -7.81 9.80 11.89
CA SER A 95 -6.96 8.62 11.66
C SER A 95 -7.73 7.42 11.11
N THR A 96 -8.67 7.68 10.19
CA THR A 96 -9.32 6.59 9.44
C THR A 96 -8.31 5.95 8.49
N GLY A 97 -7.43 6.77 7.91
CA GLY A 97 -6.38 6.34 6.99
C GLY A 97 -6.86 6.28 5.54
N ARG A 98 -5.94 6.56 4.63
CA ARG A 98 -6.15 6.60 3.18
C ARG A 98 -4.90 6.17 2.45
N ILE A 99 -5.09 5.56 1.29
CA ILE A 99 -4.05 5.30 0.31
C ILE A 99 -4.44 5.93 -1.02
N GLU A 100 -3.44 6.32 -1.78
CA GLU A 100 -3.58 6.75 -3.15
C GLU A 100 -2.56 5.99 -4.00
N VAL A 101 -2.98 5.54 -5.17
CA VAL A 101 -2.10 4.87 -6.14
C VAL A 101 -2.05 5.66 -7.43
N TYR A 102 -0.84 5.82 -7.95
CA TYR A 102 -0.54 6.59 -9.15
C TYR A 102 0.27 5.75 -10.13
N SER A 103 -0.06 5.85 -11.42
CA SER A 103 0.67 5.18 -12.50
C SER A 103 2.14 5.55 -12.44
N GLY A 104 3.03 4.55 -12.34
CA GLY A 104 4.48 4.75 -12.31
C GLY A 104 5.04 5.35 -13.60
N ARG A 105 4.33 5.12 -14.73
CA ARG A 105 4.73 5.56 -16.08
C ARG A 105 4.05 6.83 -16.55
N ALA A 106 2.78 7.04 -16.17
CA ALA A 106 1.99 8.17 -16.65
C ALA A 106 1.75 9.24 -15.58
N GLY A 107 2.04 8.94 -14.31
CA GLY A 107 1.72 9.82 -13.18
C GLY A 107 0.22 10.03 -12.96
N LYS A 108 -0.61 9.19 -13.58
CA LYS A 108 -2.07 9.27 -13.51
C LYS A 108 -2.57 8.70 -12.18
N HIS A 109 -3.48 9.39 -11.50
CA HIS A 109 -4.18 8.82 -10.36
C HIS A 109 -5.02 7.60 -10.79
N LEU A 110 -4.79 6.45 -10.14
CA LEU A 110 -5.46 5.18 -10.44
C LEU A 110 -6.53 4.86 -9.40
N LEU A 111 -6.17 4.92 -8.12
CA LEU A 111 -7.02 4.43 -7.05
C LEU A 111 -6.92 5.29 -5.79
N THR A 112 -8.06 5.49 -5.12
CA THR A 112 -8.13 5.98 -3.73
C THR A 112 -8.90 4.98 -2.91
N LEU A 113 -8.28 4.43 -1.85
CA LEU A 113 -8.99 3.64 -0.84
C LEU A 113 -8.92 4.36 0.51
N THR A 114 -10.03 4.33 1.24
CA THR A 114 -10.15 4.98 2.56
C THR A 114 -10.65 3.96 3.57
N GLY A 115 -10.06 3.98 4.76
CA GLY A 115 -10.47 3.13 5.88
C GLY A 115 -11.95 3.21 6.20
N GLU A 116 -12.40 2.29 7.04
CA GLU A 116 -13.83 2.13 7.32
C GLU A 116 -14.28 3.07 8.42
N LYS A 117 -13.53 3.16 9.51
CA LYS A 117 -13.88 3.90 10.74
C LYS A 117 -12.72 4.75 11.26
N PRO A 118 -13.02 5.83 12.02
CA PRO A 118 -12.01 6.58 12.74
C PRO A 118 -11.16 5.68 13.64
N GLY A 119 -9.85 5.89 13.60
CA GLY A 119 -8.87 5.14 14.39
C GLY A 119 -8.46 3.79 13.80
N ASP A 120 -8.96 3.37 12.64
CA ASP A 120 -8.55 2.11 12.01
C ASP A 120 -7.08 2.14 11.55
N GLY A 121 -6.56 3.33 11.21
CA GLY A 121 -5.21 3.51 10.67
C GLY A 121 -5.01 2.74 9.36
N PHE A 122 -5.98 2.77 8.45
CA PHE A 122 -5.93 2.08 7.16
C PHE A 122 -4.78 2.59 6.27
N GLY A 123 -4.22 1.71 5.46
CA GLY A 123 -3.16 2.05 4.52
C GLY A 123 -1.76 1.81 5.06
N ILE A 124 -1.64 1.01 6.12
CA ILE A 124 -0.34 0.58 6.63
C ILE A 124 -0.08 -0.88 6.27
N GLY A 125 1.17 -1.22 6.03
CA GLY A 125 1.51 -2.48 5.38
C GLY A 125 0.94 -2.53 3.96
N THR A 126 1.81 -2.68 2.97
CA THR A 126 1.37 -2.94 1.59
C THR A 126 2.17 -4.08 1.01
N ALA A 127 1.47 -5.03 0.39
CA ALA A 127 2.08 -6.09 -0.40
C ALA A 127 1.47 -6.10 -1.79
N ASP A 128 2.34 -6.15 -2.78
CA ASP A 128 2.01 -6.65 -4.10
C ASP A 128 1.82 -8.17 -4.01
N VAL A 129 0.64 -8.64 -4.43
CA VAL A 129 0.30 -10.07 -4.46
C VAL A 129 0.04 -10.57 -5.88
N GLY A 130 0.34 -9.75 -6.90
CA GLY A 130 0.06 -10.01 -8.30
C GLY A 130 -1.43 -10.04 -8.62
N ASP A 131 -1.76 -10.33 -9.88
CA ASP A 131 -3.14 -10.55 -10.35
C ASP A 131 -3.72 -11.87 -9.80
N VAL A 132 -4.38 -11.81 -8.64
CA VAL A 132 -4.97 -13.00 -8.00
C VAL A 132 -6.38 -13.27 -8.48
N ASP A 133 -7.08 -12.27 -9.03
CA ASP A 133 -8.45 -12.41 -9.52
C ASP A 133 -8.57 -12.72 -11.03
N GLY A 134 -7.44 -12.68 -11.73
CA GLY A 134 -7.28 -13.04 -13.14
C GLY A 134 -7.81 -11.98 -14.10
N ASP A 135 -7.86 -10.71 -13.70
CA ASP A 135 -8.41 -9.62 -14.50
C ASP A 135 -7.39 -8.80 -15.30
N GLY A 136 -6.10 -9.16 -15.15
CA GLY A 136 -4.96 -8.58 -15.85
C GLY A 136 -4.29 -7.39 -15.15
N HIS A 137 -4.64 -7.08 -13.91
CA HIS A 137 -4.03 -6.00 -13.11
C HIS A 137 -3.58 -6.57 -11.76
N ASP A 138 -2.44 -6.13 -11.26
CA ASP A 138 -1.93 -6.64 -9.98
C ASP A 138 -2.77 -6.17 -8.78
N ASP A 139 -2.96 -7.03 -7.78
CA ASP A 139 -3.81 -6.76 -6.62
C ASP A 139 -3.01 -6.34 -5.38
N LEU A 140 -3.71 -5.74 -4.40
CA LEU A 140 -3.10 -5.13 -3.22
C LEU A 140 -3.59 -5.73 -1.91
N LEU A 141 -2.67 -6.12 -1.04
CA LEU A 141 -2.96 -6.45 0.35
C LEU A 141 -2.64 -5.28 1.27
N ILE A 142 -3.66 -4.71 1.90
CA ILE A 142 -3.55 -3.48 2.70
C ILE A 142 -4.01 -3.71 4.13
N GLY A 143 -3.21 -3.24 5.09
CA GLY A 143 -3.53 -3.30 6.52
C GLY A 143 -4.31 -2.11 7.05
N ALA A 144 -5.14 -2.40 8.05
CA ALA A 144 -5.79 -1.48 8.97
C ALA A 144 -5.55 -2.00 10.40
N TRP A 145 -4.34 -1.77 10.88
CA TRP A 145 -3.79 -2.39 12.10
C TRP A 145 -4.54 -2.10 13.39
N GLN A 146 -5.30 -1.01 13.47
CA GLN A 146 -6.14 -0.69 14.63
C GLN A 146 -7.63 -0.96 14.40
N ASN A 147 -7.98 -1.53 13.24
CA ASN A 147 -9.34 -1.93 12.97
C ASN A 147 -9.88 -2.83 14.09
N SER A 148 -11.10 -2.53 14.51
CA SER A 148 -11.73 -3.17 15.66
C SER A 148 -12.96 -4.00 15.29
N GLU A 149 -13.02 -4.52 14.06
CA GLU A 149 -14.12 -5.37 13.59
C GLU A 149 -14.20 -6.70 14.37
N GLY A 150 -13.07 -7.37 14.58
CA GLY A 150 -13.01 -8.64 15.33
C GLY A 150 -12.75 -8.47 16.83
N ALA A 151 -11.86 -7.54 17.20
CA ALA A 151 -11.50 -7.22 18.59
C ALA A 151 -10.91 -5.80 18.69
N PRO A 152 -10.98 -5.13 19.86
CA PRO A 152 -10.39 -3.80 20.03
C PRO A 152 -8.90 -3.76 19.65
N ALA A 153 -8.55 -2.90 18.69
CA ALA A 153 -7.20 -2.79 18.11
C ALA A 153 -6.61 -4.15 17.69
N GLY A 154 -7.45 -5.08 17.23
CA GLY A 154 -7.02 -6.38 16.76
C GLY A 154 -6.32 -6.30 15.41
N GLY A 155 -6.81 -5.42 14.53
CA GLY A 155 -6.28 -5.23 13.19
C GLY A 155 -6.97 -6.12 12.13
N LYS A 156 -6.84 -5.69 10.88
CA LYS A 156 -7.43 -6.32 9.69
C LYS A 156 -6.48 -6.13 8.52
N CYS A 157 -6.35 -7.14 7.66
CA CYS A 157 -5.83 -6.97 6.31
C CYS A 157 -6.94 -7.28 5.32
N THR A 158 -7.02 -6.48 4.26
CA THR A 158 -7.97 -6.70 3.18
C THR A 158 -7.20 -6.77 1.87
N LEU A 159 -7.53 -7.77 1.07
CA LEU A 159 -7.08 -7.92 -0.30
C LEU A 159 -8.03 -7.15 -1.22
N TYR A 160 -7.50 -6.26 -2.03
CA TYR A 160 -8.26 -5.40 -2.94
C TYR A 160 -7.84 -5.64 -4.38
N SER A 161 -8.81 -5.64 -5.29
CA SER A 161 -8.52 -5.60 -6.72
C SER A 161 -7.77 -4.31 -7.06
N GLY A 162 -6.64 -4.42 -7.74
CA GLY A 162 -5.88 -3.24 -8.16
C GLY A 162 -6.62 -2.35 -9.14
N LYS A 163 -7.43 -2.96 -10.00
CA LYS A 163 -8.15 -2.30 -11.09
C LYS A 163 -9.26 -1.36 -10.63
N ASP A 164 -10.04 -1.77 -9.63
CA ASP A 164 -11.25 -1.05 -9.21
C ASP A 164 -11.39 -0.87 -7.69
N GLY A 165 -10.48 -1.43 -6.90
CA GLY A 165 -10.47 -1.30 -5.46
C GLY A 165 -11.55 -2.11 -4.74
N ARG A 166 -12.23 -3.05 -5.40
CA ARG A 166 -13.20 -3.92 -4.72
C ARG A 166 -12.47 -4.90 -3.79
N PRO A 167 -13.02 -5.23 -2.60
CA PRO A 167 -12.42 -6.25 -1.75
C PRO A 167 -12.59 -7.65 -2.37
N LEU A 168 -11.52 -8.45 -2.32
CA LEU A 168 -11.45 -9.84 -2.78
C LEU A 168 -11.50 -10.83 -1.61
N ASP A 169 -10.77 -10.53 -0.53
CA ASP A 169 -10.75 -11.29 0.72
C ASP A 169 -10.34 -10.40 1.90
N ALA A 170 -10.52 -10.88 3.14
CA ALA A 170 -10.05 -10.19 4.33
C ALA A 170 -9.70 -11.14 5.49
N TRP A 171 -8.64 -10.80 6.20
CA TRP A 171 -8.23 -11.44 7.45
C TRP A 171 -8.47 -10.49 8.61
N ILE A 172 -9.34 -10.90 9.53
CA ILE A 172 -9.74 -10.10 10.68
C ILE A 172 -9.18 -10.76 11.93
N CYS A 173 -8.41 -10.01 12.72
CA CYS A 173 -7.90 -10.52 13.98
C CYS A 173 -8.99 -10.50 15.07
N THR A 174 -9.12 -11.63 15.77
CA THR A 174 -10.10 -11.81 16.85
C THR A 174 -9.50 -11.63 18.25
N LEU A 175 -8.26 -11.16 18.33
CA LEU A 175 -7.52 -10.94 19.57
C LEU A 175 -7.24 -9.45 19.72
N ALA A 176 -7.45 -8.91 20.92
CA ALA A 176 -7.30 -7.49 21.17
C ALA A 176 -5.82 -7.07 21.23
N ASN A 177 -5.53 -5.86 20.72
CA ASN A 177 -4.19 -5.24 20.71
C ASN A 177 -3.09 -6.01 19.95
N GLU A 178 -3.45 -6.93 19.06
CA GLU A 178 -2.48 -7.70 18.28
C GLU A 178 -1.86 -6.89 17.14
N THR A 179 -2.54 -5.83 16.69
CA THR A 179 -2.13 -5.01 15.55
C THR A 179 -1.85 -5.78 14.27
N PHE A 180 -2.75 -6.71 13.94
CA PHE A 180 -2.68 -7.51 12.73
C PHE A 180 -2.73 -6.64 11.48
N GLY A 181 -1.78 -6.86 10.57
CA GLY A 181 -1.63 -6.05 9.37
C GLY A 181 -0.80 -4.80 9.56
N PHE A 182 0.09 -4.76 10.55
CA PHE A 182 0.96 -3.60 10.73
C PHE A 182 1.94 -3.45 9.57
N ASP A 183 2.60 -4.55 9.21
CA ASP A 183 3.40 -4.69 8.00
C ASP A 183 2.89 -5.89 7.19
N THR A 184 2.93 -5.74 5.87
CA THR A 184 2.69 -6.80 4.90
C THR A 184 3.77 -6.75 3.83
N THR A 185 4.10 -7.88 3.22
CA THR A 185 4.98 -7.93 2.03
C THR A 185 4.73 -9.19 1.20
N GLY A 186 4.93 -9.09 -0.11
CA GLY A 186 4.92 -10.26 -1.00
C GLY A 186 6.16 -11.11 -0.77
N MET A 187 6.01 -12.44 -0.81
CA MET A 187 7.10 -13.39 -0.57
C MET A 187 7.51 -14.16 -1.83
N GLY A 188 6.78 -13.99 -2.94
CA GLY A 188 6.86 -14.91 -4.07
C GLY A 188 6.03 -16.16 -3.84
N ASP A 189 6.03 -17.07 -4.81
CA ASP A 189 5.47 -18.42 -4.67
C ASP A 189 6.43 -19.28 -3.84
N VAL A 190 6.23 -19.34 -2.52
CA VAL A 190 7.12 -20.04 -1.58
C VAL A 190 6.71 -21.48 -1.32
N ASP A 191 5.46 -21.85 -1.63
CA ASP A 191 4.96 -23.22 -1.51
C ASP A 191 4.95 -24.02 -2.83
N GLY A 192 5.16 -23.35 -3.96
CA GLY A 192 5.34 -23.93 -5.30
C GLY A 192 4.04 -24.20 -6.05
N ASP A 193 2.94 -23.53 -5.70
CA ASP A 193 1.63 -23.72 -6.31
C ASP A 193 1.35 -22.82 -7.53
N GLY A 194 2.25 -21.87 -7.81
CA GLY A 194 2.14 -20.91 -8.91
C GLY A 194 1.24 -19.71 -8.61
N VAL A 195 1.03 -19.38 -7.33
CA VAL A 195 0.40 -18.15 -6.82
C VAL A 195 1.38 -17.45 -5.89
N LEU A 196 1.36 -16.11 -5.84
CA LEU A 196 2.24 -15.37 -4.93
C LEU A 196 1.72 -15.46 -3.49
N ASP A 197 2.62 -15.77 -2.58
CA ASP A 197 2.37 -15.81 -1.15
C ASP A 197 2.74 -14.47 -0.50
N TYR A 198 2.23 -14.25 0.71
CA TYR A 198 2.43 -12.99 1.42
C TYR A 198 2.64 -13.19 2.92
N LEU A 199 3.38 -12.26 3.48
CA LEU A 199 3.62 -12.15 4.92
C LEU A 199 2.71 -11.08 5.50
N ILE A 200 2.13 -11.37 6.67
CA ILE A 200 1.40 -10.40 7.49
C ILE A 200 1.96 -10.41 8.92
N THR A 201 2.11 -9.25 9.54
CA THR A 201 2.57 -9.14 10.93
C THR A 201 1.48 -8.75 11.92
N ASN A 202 1.60 -9.29 13.13
CA ASN A 202 1.03 -8.74 14.36
C ASN A 202 2.19 -8.09 15.10
N ALA A 203 2.41 -6.80 14.91
CA ALA A 203 3.58 -6.13 15.48
C ALA A 203 3.60 -6.24 17.01
N TRP A 204 2.43 -6.26 17.66
CA TRP A 204 2.31 -6.19 19.12
C TRP A 204 1.78 -7.47 19.75
N SER A 205 1.90 -8.60 19.05
CA SER A 205 1.41 -9.89 19.55
C SER A 205 1.90 -10.22 20.95
N ALA A 206 0.97 -10.66 21.81
CA ALA A 206 1.27 -11.03 23.19
C ALA A 206 1.59 -12.52 23.38
N VAL A 207 1.57 -13.32 22.31
CA VAL A 207 1.60 -14.80 22.39
C VAL A 207 2.87 -15.35 23.05
N ALA A 208 4.01 -14.67 22.92
CA ALA A 208 5.29 -15.05 23.51
C ALA A 208 5.80 -14.02 24.54
N GLY A 209 4.91 -13.21 25.09
CA GLY A 209 5.23 -12.11 26.00
C GLY A 209 4.74 -10.76 25.48
N VAL A 210 4.82 -9.71 26.31
CA VAL A 210 4.33 -8.37 25.97
C VAL A 210 5.02 -7.87 24.69
N GLN A 211 4.21 -7.59 23.65
CA GLN A 211 4.67 -7.06 22.36
C GLN A 211 5.80 -7.90 21.73
N SER A 212 5.73 -9.22 21.89
CA SER A 212 6.69 -10.17 21.32
C SER A 212 6.67 -10.21 19.79
N GLY A 213 5.57 -9.75 19.18
CA GLY A 213 5.38 -9.76 17.74
C GLY A 213 5.09 -11.17 17.20
N ARG A 214 4.45 -11.23 16.04
CA ARG A 214 4.25 -12.48 15.30
C ARG A 214 4.18 -12.18 13.80
N ALA A 215 4.73 -13.08 12.99
CA ALA A 215 4.56 -13.05 11.55
C ALA A 215 3.82 -14.31 11.10
N PHE A 216 3.04 -14.16 10.03
CA PHE A 216 2.32 -15.23 9.37
C PHE A 216 2.75 -15.22 7.90
N VAL A 217 3.07 -16.40 7.38
CA VAL A 217 3.17 -16.61 5.93
C VAL A 217 1.85 -17.24 5.51
N LEU A 218 1.17 -16.62 4.56
CA LEU A 218 -0.11 -17.05 4.05
C LEU A 218 0.06 -17.43 2.59
N ALA A 219 -0.45 -18.61 2.25
CA ALA A 219 -0.51 -19.06 0.87
C ALA A 219 -1.46 -18.17 0.07
N GLY A 220 -1.05 -17.77 -1.12
CA GLY A 220 -1.91 -17.07 -2.07
C GLY A 220 -3.09 -17.94 -2.52
N THR A 221 -4.18 -17.31 -2.92
CA THR A 221 -5.31 -18.02 -3.53
C THR A 221 -5.76 -17.31 -4.79
N ARG A 222 -6.03 -18.07 -5.85
CA ARG A 222 -6.68 -17.51 -7.04
C ARG A 222 -8.16 -17.27 -6.76
N HIS A 223 -8.59 -16.04 -6.94
CA HIS A 223 -10.00 -15.68 -6.99
C HIS A 223 -10.46 -15.83 -8.44
N SER A 224 -11.54 -16.57 -8.67
CA SER A 224 -12.11 -16.63 -10.02
C SER A 224 -12.69 -15.26 -10.37
N ALA A 225 -12.33 -14.70 -11.53
CA ALA A 225 -12.96 -13.50 -12.08
C ALA A 225 -14.49 -13.57 -11.93
N GLN A 226 -15.09 -12.59 -11.24
CA GLN A 226 -16.54 -12.46 -11.26
C GLN A 226 -16.94 -12.18 -12.72
N PRO A 227 -17.86 -12.94 -13.32
CA PRO A 227 -18.32 -12.64 -14.67
C PRO A 227 -18.87 -11.21 -14.67
N ALA A 228 -18.40 -10.40 -15.62
CA ALA A 228 -18.86 -9.03 -15.79
C ALA A 228 -20.39 -8.99 -15.69
N ALA A 229 -20.91 -8.15 -14.79
CA ALA A 229 -22.34 -7.99 -14.63
C ALA A 229 -22.95 -7.66 -16.00
N ALA A 230 -23.86 -8.52 -16.48
CA ALA A 230 -24.52 -8.29 -17.75
C ALA A 230 -25.18 -6.90 -17.74
N PRO A 231 -25.04 -6.09 -18.81
CA PRO A 231 -25.68 -4.78 -18.86
C PRO A 231 -27.19 -4.95 -18.69
N LYS A 232 -27.78 -4.15 -17.80
CA LYS A 232 -29.23 -4.07 -17.59
C LYS A 232 -29.95 -3.52 -18.81
#